data_AF-A0A7J9CVF1-F1
#
_entry.id   AF-A0A7J9CVF1-F1
#
_cell.length_a   1.000
_cell.length_b   1.000
_cell.length_c   1.000
_cell.angle_alpha   90.00
_cell.angle_beta   90.00
_cell.angle_gamma   90.00
#
_symmetry.space_group_name_H-M   'P 1'
#
loop_
_entity.id
_entity.type
_entity.pdbx_description
1 polymer ?
#
loop_
_entity_poly.entity_id
_entity_poly.type
_entity_poly.pdbx_seq_one_letter_code
_entity_poly.pdbx_strand_id
1 'polypeptide(L)'
;MVTKIMEPFKNKNNQIEVEFAECDCCGLTEECTPAYIARVREKFEGRWLCGLCSEAVKDERIRSSSPEDIITINEALVRHMKFCEQFKSSSPPVNPTEDLIAAMRHLILRSLDSPRKNNKGSSSFVRSKTCFSRFREGES
;
A
#
# COMPACT_ATOMS: atom_id res chain seq x y z
N MET A 1 19.90 13.51 30.42
CA MET A 1 19.65 12.05 30.39
C MET A 1 18.42 11.78 31.24
N VAL A 2 17.25 11.61 30.61
CA VAL A 2 16.10 11.03 31.29
C VAL A 2 15.51 10.02 30.31
N THR A 3 16.00 8.78 30.40
CA THR A 3 15.39 7.63 29.75
C THR A 3 14.02 7.45 30.38
N LYS A 4 12.98 7.92 29.71
CA LYS A 4 11.60 7.55 30.05
C LYS A 4 11.43 6.12 29.58
N ILE A 5 11.72 5.19 30.48
CA ILE A 5 11.41 3.77 30.32
C ILE A 5 9.89 3.71 30.11
N MET A 6 9.46 3.48 28.86
CA MET A 6 8.10 3.02 28.59
C MET A 6 8.07 1.55 28.98
N GLU A 7 7.78 1.27 30.25
CA GLU A 7 7.42 -0.08 30.66
C GLU A 7 6.05 -0.42 30.04
N PRO A 8 5.85 -1.65 29.52
CA PRO A 8 4.57 -2.02 28.94
C PRO A 8 3.58 -2.28 30.08
N PHE A 9 2.53 -1.47 30.17
CA PHE A 9 1.36 -1.78 30.98
C PHE A 9 0.73 -3.08 30.45
N LYS A 10 1.05 -4.21 31.09
CA LYS A 10 0.52 -5.52 30.74
C LYS A 10 -0.89 -5.68 31.30
N ASN A 11 -1.88 -5.19 30.56
CA ASN A 11 -3.29 -5.38 30.89
C ASN A 11 -3.76 -6.73 30.33
N LYS A 12 -4.18 -7.67 31.20
CA LYS A 12 -4.80 -8.94 30.81
C LYS A 12 -6.25 -8.70 30.39
N ASN A 13 -6.43 -8.12 29.21
CA ASN A 13 -7.66 -8.24 28.44
C ASN A 13 -7.34 -9.09 27.20
N ASN A 14 -8.35 -9.68 26.57
CA ASN A 14 -8.25 -10.32 25.24
C ASN A 14 -7.95 -9.28 24.13
N GLN A 15 -6.94 -8.44 24.35
CA GLN A 15 -6.44 -7.46 23.40
C GLN A 15 -5.47 -8.21 22.49
N ILE A 16 -5.76 -8.18 21.19
CA ILE A 16 -4.82 -8.64 20.17
C ILE A 16 -3.56 -7.80 20.33
N GLU A 17 -2.44 -8.45 20.63
CA GLU A 17 -1.14 -7.80 20.74
C GLU A 17 -0.76 -7.21 19.38
N VAL A 18 -0.48 -5.92 19.37
CA VAL A 18 -0.10 -5.15 18.18
C VAL A 18 1.20 -4.40 18.44
N GLU A 19 2.01 -4.28 17.39
CA GLU A 19 3.28 -3.56 17.35
C GLU A 19 3.24 -2.53 16.22
N PHE A 20 4.01 -1.45 16.36
CA PHE A 20 4.21 -0.48 15.28
C PHE A 20 5.41 -0.91 14.44
N ALA A 21 5.21 -1.01 13.13
CA ALA A 21 6.26 -1.41 12.18
C ALA A 21 6.35 -0.43 11.01
N GLU A 22 7.54 0.09 10.76
CA GLU A 22 7.84 1.03 9.68
C GLU A 22 8.22 0.30 8.39
N CYS A 23 7.50 0.57 7.30
CA CYS A 23 7.69 -0.07 5.99
C CYS A 23 9.07 0.25 5.38
N ASP A 24 9.80 -0.80 4.99
CA ASP A 24 11.15 -0.68 4.41
C ASP A 24 11.17 0.02 3.03
N CYS A 25 10.02 0.13 2.35
CA CYS A 25 9.91 0.85 1.06
C CYS A 25 9.63 2.33 1.26
N CYS A 26 8.52 2.66 1.91
CA CYS A 26 7.96 4.02 1.92
C CYS A 26 8.05 4.76 3.26
N GLY A 27 8.49 4.10 4.35
CA GLY A 27 8.56 4.70 5.69
C GLY A 27 7.20 4.87 6.38
N LEU A 28 6.11 4.36 5.78
CA LEU A 28 4.80 4.37 6.43
C LEU A 28 4.83 3.42 7.64
N THR A 29 4.44 3.91 8.80
CA THR A 29 4.30 3.09 10.02
C THR A 29 2.87 2.58 10.16
N GLU A 30 2.70 1.29 10.41
CA GLU A 30 1.41 0.63 10.62
C GLU A 30 1.36 -0.11 11.97
N GLU A 31 0.17 -0.21 12.56
CA GLU A 31 -0.11 -1.08 13.72
C GLU A 31 -0.44 -2.49 13.22
N CYS A 32 0.33 -3.49 13.63
CA CYS A 32 0.23 -4.84 13.11
C CYS A 32 0.47 -5.89 14.19
N THR A 33 -0.22 -7.02 14.09
CA THR A 33 0.07 -8.17 14.97
C THR A 33 1.47 -8.74 14.66
N PRO A 34 2.23 -9.22 15.65
CA PRO A 34 3.54 -9.85 15.42
C PRO A 34 3.49 -11.00 14.42
N ALA A 35 2.40 -11.80 14.47
CA ALA A 35 2.18 -12.90 13.53
C ALA A 35 1.99 -12.42 12.09
N TYR A 36 1.37 -11.26 11.86
CA TYR A 36 1.26 -10.68 10.53
C TYR A 36 2.61 -10.15 10.04
N ILE A 37 3.37 -9.47 10.91
CA ILE A 37 4.72 -8.98 10.60
C ILE A 37 5.62 -10.14 10.15
N ALA A 38 5.61 -11.24 10.91
CA ALA A 38 6.40 -12.44 10.58
C ALA A 38 6.05 -13.01 9.20
N ARG A 39 4.75 -13.15 8.87
CA ARG A 39 4.31 -13.65 7.56
C ARG A 39 4.72 -12.75 6.40
N VAL A 40 4.66 -11.44 6.59
CA VAL A 40 5.09 -10.48 5.55
C VAL A 40 6.60 -10.59 5.35
N ARG A 41 7.39 -10.63 6.43
CA ARG A 41 8.85 -10.79 6.36
C ARG A 41 9.25 -12.10 5.68
N GLU A 42 8.58 -13.21 5.98
CA GLU A 42 8.82 -14.49 5.31
C GLU A 42 8.62 -14.38 3.78
N LYS A 43 7.59 -13.64 3.35
CA LYS A 43 7.25 -13.47 1.93
C LYS A 43 8.19 -12.53 1.17
N PHE A 44 8.77 -11.55 1.84
CA PHE A 44 9.54 -10.47 1.21
C PHE A 44 10.99 -10.40 1.72
N GLU A 45 11.66 -11.56 1.76
CA GLU A 45 13.10 -11.65 2.05
C GLU A 45 13.53 -11.00 3.37
N GLY A 46 12.71 -11.16 4.41
CA GLY A 46 12.95 -10.61 5.74
C GLY A 46 12.49 -9.15 5.91
N ARG A 47 11.99 -8.50 4.86
CA ARG A 47 11.57 -7.09 4.89
C ARG A 47 10.13 -6.94 5.32
N TRP A 48 9.86 -5.89 6.10
CA TRP A 48 8.50 -5.50 6.43
C TRP A 48 7.97 -4.51 5.40
N LEU A 49 6.81 -4.82 4.83
CA LEU A 49 6.08 -3.97 3.89
C LEU A 49 4.72 -3.61 4.45
N CYS A 50 4.35 -2.33 4.35
CA CYS A 50 2.98 -1.91 4.63
C CYS A 50 1.98 -2.58 3.68
N GLY A 51 0.69 -2.55 4.03
CA GLY A 51 -0.36 -3.15 3.22
C GLY A 51 -0.35 -2.69 1.75
N LEU A 52 -0.10 -1.39 1.52
CA LEU A 52 -0.08 -0.81 0.17
C LEU A 52 1.15 -1.24 -0.65
N CYS A 53 2.34 -1.23 -0.06
CA CYS A 53 3.55 -1.69 -0.75
C CYS A 53 3.50 -3.21 -1.03
N SER A 54 2.91 -3.99 -0.11
CA SER A 54 2.72 -5.42 -0.31
C SER A 54 1.85 -5.73 -1.53
N GLU A 55 0.77 -4.98 -1.77
CA GLU A 55 -0.05 -5.15 -2.98
C GLU A 55 0.67 -4.62 -4.22
N ALA A 56 1.32 -3.45 -4.14
CA ALA A 56 2.05 -2.88 -5.26
C ALA A 56 3.16 -3.81 -5.79
N VAL A 57 3.86 -4.53 -4.90
CA VAL A 57 4.88 -5.53 -5.31
C VAL A 57 4.24 -6.75 -5.98
N LYS A 58 3.06 -7.19 -5.53
CA LYS A 58 2.33 -8.29 -6.20
C LYS A 58 1.86 -7.86 -7.59
N ASP A 59 1.38 -6.62 -7.72
CA ASP A 59 0.95 -6.06 -9.01
C ASP A 59 2.14 -5.88 -9.96
N GLU A 60 3.29 -5.39 -9.48
CA GLU A 60 4.53 -5.26 -10.26
C GLU A 60 4.98 -6.61 -10.83
N ARG A 61 4.78 -7.69 -10.08
CA ARG A 61 5.13 -9.05 -10.50
C ARG A 61 4.37 -9.51 -11.74
N ILE A 62 3.11 -9.09 -11.89
CA ILE A 62 2.19 -9.52 -12.96
C ILE A 62 1.79 -8.38 -13.89
N ARG A 63 2.49 -7.23 -13.84
CA ARG A 63 2.13 -6.03 -14.60
C ARG A 63 2.21 -6.25 -16.11
N SER A 64 3.01 -7.19 -16.57
CA SER A 64 3.13 -7.55 -17.98
C SER A 64 1.92 -8.36 -18.46
N SER A 65 1.50 -8.08 -19.69
CA SER A 65 0.35 -8.77 -20.32
C SER A 65 0.68 -10.20 -20.77
N SER A 66 1.94 -10.65 -20.63
CA SER A 66 2.40 -11.95 -21.08
C SER A 66 2.91 -12.82 -19.92
N PRO A 67 2.54 -14.11 -19.87
CA PRO A 67 3.04 -15.05 -18.84
C PRO A 67 4.57 -15.21 -18.81
N GLU A 68 5.25 -14.99 -19.94
CA GLU A 68 6.72 -15.07 -20.03
C GLU A 68 7.46 -13.92 -19.34
N ASP A 69 6.76 -12.83 -19.03
CA ASP A 69 7.34 -11.62 -18.43
C ASP A 69 7.08 -11.55 -16.91
N ILE A 70 6.57 -12.62 -16.28
CA ILE A 70 6.37 -12.66 -14.83
C ILE A 70 7.73 -12.70 -14.14
N ILE A 71 8.02 -11.64 -13.41
CA ILE A 71 9.27 -11.49 -12.66
C ILE A 71 9.20 -12.17 -11.29
N THR A 72 10.36 -12.36 -10.67
CA THR A 72 10.43 -12.86 -9.29
C THR A 72 9.90 -11.82 -8.29
N ILE A 73 9.50 -12.27 -7.09
CA ILE A 73 9.05 -11.35 -6.03
C ILE A 73 10.15 -10.37 -5.63
N ASN A 74 11.40 -10.83 -5.56
CA ASN A 74 12.54 -9.99 -5.27
C ASN A 74 12.73 -8.91 -6.34
N GLU A 75 12.70 -9.31 -7.61
CA GLU A 75 12.80 -8.37 -8.71
C GLU A 75 11.68 -7.32 -8.73
N ALA A 76 10.45 -7.72 -8.38
CA ALA A 76 9.33 -6.80 -8.23
C ALA A 76 9.55 -5.85 -7.04
N LEU A 77 10.06 -6.37 -5.92
CA LEU A 77 10.39 -5.62 -4.72
C LEU A 77 11.49 -4.59 -4.98
N VAL A 78 12.58 -4.95 -5.66
CA VAL A 78 13.68 -4.04 -6.01
C VAL A 78 13.18 -2.90 -6.91
N ARG A 79 12.34 -3.21 -7.90
CA ARG A 79 11.71 -2.17 -8.75
C ARG A 79 10.85 -1.22 -7.91
N HIS A 80 10.05 -1.75 -7.00
CA HIS A 80 9.19 -0.95 -6.13
C HIS A 80 9.99 -0.10 -5.14
N MET A 81 11.03 -0.64 -4.51
CA MET A 81 11.91 0.09 -3.60
C MET A 81 12.60 1.26 -4.31
N LYS A 82 13.10 1.03 -5.53
CA LYS A 82 13.70 2.10 -6.35
C LYS A 82 12.69 3.20 -6.66
N PHE A 83 11.45 2.84 -7.00
CA PHE A 83 10.37 3.81 -7.21
C PHE A 83 10.09 4.62 -5.93
N CYS A 84 9.98 3.96 -4.76
CA CYS A 84 9.77 4.65 -3.49
C CYS A 84 10.95 5.58 -3.13
N GLU A 85 12.19 5.17 -3.38
CA GLU A 85 13.38 5.99 -3.15
C GLU A 85 13.42 7.22 -4.06
N GLN A 86 13.11 7.06 -5.35
CA GLN A 86 12.98 8.17 -6.29
C GLN A 86 11.89 9.15 -5.86
N PHE A 87 10.76 8.64 -5.39
CA PHE A 87 9.69 9.48 -4.87
C PHE A 87 10.12 10.26 -3.62
N LYS A 88 10.75 9.60 -2.65
CA LYS A 88 11.26 10.23 -1.40
C LYS A 88 12.37 11.25 -1.64
N SER A 89 13.22 11.03 -2.63
CA SER A 89 14.33 11.93 -2.98
C SER A 89 13.91 13.09 -3.88
N SER A 90 12.70 13.06 -4.44
CA SER A 90 12.19 14.18 -5.25
C SER A 90 11.97 15.42 -4.37
N SER A 91 12.50 16.56 -4.83
CA SER A 91 12.24 17.83 -4.16
C SER A 91 10.79 18.24 -4.41
N PRO A 92 10.09 18.79 -3.40
CA PRO A 92 8.80 19.42 -3.64
C PRO A 92 8.89 20.44 -4.78
N PRO A 93 7.80 20.63 -5.55
CA PRO A 93 7.76 21.69 -6.55
C PRO A 93 8.02 23.07 -5.91
N VAL A 94 8.49 24.02 -6.72
CA VAL A 94 8.81 25.39 -6.25
C VAL A 94 7.59 26.06 -5.61
N ASN A 95 6.38 25.75 -6.09
CA ASN A 95 5.12 26.27 -5.54
C ASN A 95 4.12 25.12 -5.31
N PRO A 96 4.29 24.33 -4.23
CA PRO A 96 3.59 23.06 -4.06
C PRO A 96 2.06 23.23 -3.94
N THR A 97 1.60 24.35 -3.38
CA THR A 97 0.17 24.65 -3.24
C THR A 97 -0.46 24.93 -4.60
N GLU A 98 0.14 25.80 -5.42
CA GLU A 98 -0.38 26.13 -6.75
C GLU A 98 -0.35 24.92 -7.68
N ASP A 99 0.73 24.14 -7.64
CA ASP A 99 0.86 22.93 -8.46
C ASP A 99 -0.17 21.87 -8.06
N LEU A 100 -0.47 21.74 -6.75
CA LEU A 100 -1.54 20.86 -6.27
C LEU A 100 -2.91 21.36 -6.76
N ILE A 101 -3.21 22.65 -6.64
CA ILE A 101 -4.48 23.24 -7.12
C ILE A 101 -4.63 23.00 -8.63
N ALA A 102 -3.57 23.22 -9.40
CA ALA A 102 -3.56 22.98 -10.84
C ALA A 102 -3.80 21.49 -11.16
N ALA A 103 -3.09 20.57 -10.50
CA ALA A 103 -3.26 19.13 -10.69
C ALA A 103 -4.68 18.66 -10.35
N MET A 104 -5.23 19.10 -9.21
CA MET A 104 -6.61 18.77 -8.82
C MET A 104 -7.63 19.33 -9.81
N ARG A 105 -7.44 20.58 -10.26
CA ARG A 105 -8.29 21.19 -11.30
C ARG A 105 -8.26 20.36 -12.58
N HIS A 106 -7.09 19.96 -13.05
CA HIS A 106 -6.94 19.13 -14.24
C HIS A 106 -7.64 17.78 -14.10
N LEU A 107 -7.55 17.12 -12.94
CA LEU A 107 -8.23 15.84 -12.69
C LEU A 107 -9.76 15.99 -12.73
N ILE A 108 -10.30 17.04 -12.11
CA ILE A 108 -11.73 17.34 -12.11
C ILE A 108 -12.20 17.62 -13.54
N LEU A 109 -11.51 18.49 -14.28
CA LEU A 109 -11.90 18.84 -15.65
C LEU A 109 -11.83 17.63 -16.59
N ARG A 110 -10.76 16.82 -16.52
CA ARG A 110 -10.66 15.56 -17.28
C ARG A 110 -11.83 14.60 -17.02
N SER A 111 -12.35 14.59 -15.79
CA SER A 111 -13.50 13.74 -15.45
C SER A 111 -14.81 14.22 -16.08
N LEU A 112 -14.94 15.53 -16.34
CA LEU A 112 -16.09 16.16 -16.99
C LEU A 112 -16.02 16.05 -18.52
N ASP A 113 -14.80 16.13 -19.09
CA ASP A 113 -14.56 16.07 -20.54
C ASP A 113 -14.61 14.64 -21.12
N SER A 114 -14.67 13.60 -20.28
CA SER A 114 -14.78 12.23 -20.75
C SER A 114 -16.17 11.99 -21.36
N PRO A 115 -16.29 11.57 -22.64
CA PRO A 115 -17.57 11.12 -23.19
C PRO A 115 -18.11 10.01 -22.30
N ARG A 116 -19.32 10.18 -21.77
CA ARG A 116 -20.01 9.14 -21.01
C ARG A 116 -20.35 8.03 -22.00
N LYS A 117 -19.41 7.11 -22.23
CA LYS A 117 -19.59 5.99 -23.16
C LYS A 117 -20.67 5.08 -22.57
N ASN A 118 -21.89 5.23 -23.06
CA ASN A 118 -22.95 4.27 -22.83
C ASN A 118 -22.49 2.91 -23.39
N ASN A 119 -22.37 1.95 -22.48
CA ASN A 119 -22.37 0.50 -22.67
C ASN A 119 -21.12 -0.27 -23.15
N LYS A 120 -20.94 -1.38 -22.41
CA LYS A 120 -20.24 -2.66 -22.67
C LYS A 120 -18.71 -2.69 -22.61
N GLY A 121 -18.22 -3.25 -21.50
CA GLY A 121 -17.04 -4.12 -21.44
C GLY A 121 -15.69 -3.48 -21.77
N SER A 122 -15.06 -2.85 -20.79
CA SER A 122 -13.61 -2.84 -20.62
C SER A 122 -13.30 -2.22 -19.26
N SER A 123 -12.40 -2.85 -18.52
CA SER A 123 -12.04 -2.57 -17.14
C SER A 123 -11.51 -1.14 -16.96
N SER A 124 -12.42 -0.20 -16.69
CA SER A 124 -12.07 1.03 -15.99
C SER A 124 -11.69 0.68 -14.55
N PHE A 125 -10.86 1.52 -13.92
CA PHE A 125 -10.59 1.49 -12.49
C PHE A 125 -11.91 1.65 -11.72
N VAL A 126 -12.66 0.55 -11.58
CA VAL A 126 -13.87 0.51 -10.77
C VAL A 126 -13.39 0.55 -9.35
N ARG A 127 -13.67 1.67 -8.67
CA ARG A 127 -13.67 1.81 -7.22
C ARG A 127 -14.12 0.47 -6.60
N SER A 128 -13.19 -0.28 -6.01
CA SER A 128 -13.44 -1.64 -5.53
C SER A 128 -14.70 -1.64 -4.66
N LYS A 129 -15.77 -2.28 -5.13
CA LYS A 129 -17.04 -2.39 -4.40
C LYS A 129 -16.97 -3.40 -3.25
N THR A 130 -15.79 -3.92 -2.94
CA THR A 130 -15.60 -4.98 -1.94
C THR A 130 -14.38 -4.69 -1.07
N CYS A 131 -14.44 -3.63 -0.27
CA CYS A 131 -13.65 -3.54 0.97
C CYS A 131 -14.46 -4.01 2.20
N PHE A 132 -15.63 -4.61 1.99
CA PHE A 132 -16.35 -5.35 3.04
C PHE A 132 -16.21 -6.84 2.77
N SER A 133 -15.21 -7.47 3.40
CA SER A 133 -15.24 -8.91 3.61
C SER A 133 -16.42 -9.19 4.56
N ARG A 134 -17.48 -9.84 4.05
CA ARG A 134 -18.47 -10.47 4.95
C ARG A 134 -17.70 -11.49 5.79
N PHE A 135 -17.68 -11.31 7.10
CA PHE A 135 -17.43 -12.41 8.02
C PHE A 135 -18.39 -13.54 7.66
N ARG A 136 -17.86 -14.78 7.49
CA ARG A 136 -18.70 -15.97 7.54
C ARG A 136 -19.11 -16.14 8.99
N GLU A 137 -20.33 -15.78 9.31
CA GLU A 137 -21.03 -16.40 10.44
C GLU A 137 -21.32 -17.85 10.05
N GLY A 138 -21.00 -18.77 10.95
CA GLY A 138 -21.29 -20.18 10.78
C GLY A 138 -22.77 -20.49 10.99
N GLU A 139 -23.21 -21.57 10.37
CA GLU A 139 -24.16 -22.61 10.82
C GLU A 139 -24.28 -23.56 9.61
N SER A 140 -24.20 -24.90 9.66
CA SER A 140 -24.42 -25.90 10.71
C SER A 140 -23.48 -27.09 10.52
#